data_AF-A0A3B0MHU2-F1
#
_entry.id   AF-A0A3B0MHU2-F1
#
_cell.length_a   1.000
_cell.length_b   1.000
_cell.length_c   1.000
_cell.angle_alpha   90.00
_cell.angle_beta   90.00
_cell.angle_gamma   90.00
#
_symmetry.space_group_name_H-M   'P 1'
#
loop_
_entity.id
_entity.type
_entity.pdbx_description
1 polymer ?
#
loop_
_entity_poly.entity_id
_entity_poly.type
_entity_poly.pdbx_seq_one_letter_code
_entity_poly.pdbx_strand_id
1 'polypeptide(L)' 'MTVFNTTQYPELRNLFPELTSVQFETSLLFAFGIPKKEISLLRSVSYKVVKETIAEARNKFDPASLT' A
#
# COMPACT_ATOMS: atom_id res chain seq x y z
N MET A 1 15.46 5.68 -11.53
CA MET A 1 14.76 4.98 -10.44
C MET A 1 13.86 3.93 -11.08
N THR A 2 14.10 2.66 -10.81
CA THR A 2 13.24 1.57 -11.29
C THR A 2 11.88 1.69 -10.61
N VAL A 3 10.86 2.08 -11.37
CA VAL A 3 9.48 2.15 -10.89
C VAL A 3 9.08 0.71 -10.57
N PHE A 4 8.91 0.39 -9.30
CA PHE A 4 8.48 -0.95 -8.88
C PHE A 4 7.09 -1.21 -9.48
N ASN A 5 7.02 -2.14 -10.44
CA ASN A 5 5.79 -2.49 -11.10
C ASN A 5 5.22 -3.76 -10.46
N THR A 6 4.19 -3.58 -9.65
CA THR A 6 3.45 -4.66 -8.97
C THR A 6 2.79 -5.67 -9.89
N THR A 7 2.66 -5.37 -11.19
CA THR A 7 2.21 -6.36 -12.18
C THR A 7 3.30 -7.36 -12.56
N GLN A 8 4.58 -7.06 -12.29
CA GLN A 8 5.70 -7.96 -12.59
C GLN A 8 5.79 -9.15 -11.61
N TYR A 9 5.13 -9.08 -10.46
CA TYR A 9 5.17 -10.11 -9.43
C TYR A 9 3.76 -10.46 -8.96
N PRO A 10 2.96 -11.16 -9.79
CA PRO A 10 1.60 -11.54 -9.42
C PRO A 10 1.56 -12.42 -8.17
N GLU A 11 2.62 -13.18 -7.88
CA GLU A 11 2.73 -14.01 -6.68
C GLU A 11 2.74 -13.21 -5.38
N LEU A 12 3.35 -12.02 -5.35
CA LEU A 12 3.32 -11.14 -4.18
C LEU A 12 1.89 -10.68 -3.85
N ARG A 13 1.03 -10.62 -4.87
CA ARG A 13 -0.38 -10.26 -4.73
C ARG A 13 -1.20 -11.40 -4.13
N ASN A 14 -0.80 -12.65 -4.38
CA ASN A 14 -1.40 -13.83 -3.76
C ASN A 14 -1.03 -13.96 -2.27
N LEU A 15 0.06 -13.32 -1.81
CA LEU A 15 0.43 -13.33 -0.39
C LEU A 15 -0.48 -12.46 0.48
N PHE A 16 -1.08 -11.42 -0.11
CA PHE A 16 -1.95 -10.48 0.60
C PHE A 16 -3.28 -10.29 -0.14
N PRO A 17 -4.10 -11.36 -0.26
CA PRO A 17 -5.37 -11.30 -0.99
C PRO A 17 -6.39 -10.33 -0.35
N GLU A 18 -6.19 -10.01 0.93
CA GLU A 18 -7.04 -9.07 1.69
C GLU A 18 -6.83 -7.61 1.25
N LEU A 19 -5.73 -7.30 0.59
CA LEU A 19 -5.42 -5.96 0.10
C LEU A 19 -5.83 -5.80 -1.37
N THR A 20 -6.44 -4.65 -1.70
CA THR A 20 -6.64 -4.27 -3.10
C THR A 20 -5.30 -3.92 -3.76
N SER A 21 -5.22 -3.93 -5.10
CA SER A 21 -3.99 -3.54 -5.84
C SER A 21 -3.42 -2.21 -5.36
N VAL A 22 -4.32 -1.25 -5.16
CA VAL A 22 -3.99 0.11 -4.77
C VAL A 22 -3.48 0.15 -3.33
N GLN A 23 -4.13 -0.59 -2.42
CA GLN A 23 -3.70 -0.74 -1.03
C GLN A 23 -2.35 -1.43 -0.92
N PHE A 24 -2.12 -2.49 -1.70
CA PHE A 24 -0.87 -3.24 -1.72
C PHE A 24 0.29 -2.37 -2.20
N GLU A 25 0.15 -1.75 -3.37
CA GLU A 25 1.18 -0.87 -3.94
C GLU A 25 1.50 0.32 -3.03
N THR A 26 0.48 0.96 -2.45
CA THR A 26 0.68 2.11 -1.55
C THR A 26 1.40 1.69 -0.26
N SER A 27 1.01 0.54 0.31
CA SER A 27 1.63 -0.02 1.50
C SER A 27 3.06 -0.49 1.22
N LEU A 28 3.33 -1.02 0.03
CA LEU A 28 4.66 -1.46 -0.37
C LEU A 28 5.61 -0.28 -0.58
N LEU A 29 5.16 0.79 -1.25
CA LEU A 29 5.94 2.04 -1.38
C LEU A 29 6.25 2.64 0.00
N PHE A 30 5.29 2.57 0.93
CA PHE A 30 5.50 2.98 2.31
C PHE A 30 6.51 2.08 3.04
N ALA A 31 6.44 0.76 2.84
CA ALA A 31 7.40 -0.20 3.39
C ALA A 31 8.83 -0.01 2.84
N PHE A 32 8.98 0.48 1.61
CA PHE A 32 10.27 0.90 1.05
C PHE A 32 10.81 2.21 1.65
N GLY A 33 10.11 2.80 2.62
CA GLY A 33 10.55 4.02 3.32
C GLY A 33 10.22 5.31 2.58
N ILE A 34 9.44 5.27 1.51
CA ILE A 34 9.05 6.46 0.76
C ILE A 34 8.07 7.29 1.62
N PRO A 35 8.30 8.60 1.78
CA PRO A 35 7.41 9.43 2.57
C PRO A 35 6.03 9.54 1.89
N LYS A 36 4.97 9.53 2.70
CA LYS A 36 3.56 9.55 2.24
C LYS A 36 3.24 10.70 1.26
N LYS A 37 3.90 11.85 1.40
CA LYS A 37 3.79 12.98 0.46
C LYS A 37 4.32 12.63 -0.92
N GLU A 38 5.44 11.93 -0.99
CA GLU A 38 6.06 11.53 -2.25
C GLU A 38 5.28 10.37 -2.89
N ILE A 39 4.73 9.45 -2.08
CA ILE A 39 3.77 8.44 -2.55
C ILE A 39 2.54 9.10 -3.19
N SER A 40 2.03 10.19 -2.60
CA SER A 40 0.88 10.91 -3.16
C SER A 40 1.16 11.48 -4.56
N LEU A 41 2.38 11.94 -4.79
CA LEU A 41 2.84 12.43 -6.10
C LEU A 41 3.05 11.27 -7.08
N LEU A 42 3.74 10.21 -6.65
CA LEU A 42 4.02 9.02 -7.48
C LEU A 42 2.75 8.31 -7.94
N ARG A 43 1.71 8.30 -7.09
CA ARG A 43 0.43 7.66 -7.37
C ARG A 43 -0.62 8.62 -7.92
N SER A 44 -0.32 9.91 -8.03
CA SER A 44 -1.30 10.95 -8.43
C SER A 44 -2.60 10.88 -7.63
N VAL A 45 -2.51 10.63 -6.32
CA VAL A 45 -3.64 10.59 -5.39
C VAL A 45 -3.46 11.64 -4.31
N SER A 46 -4.55 12.04 -3.64
CA SER A 46 -4.43 13.00 -2.54
C SER A 46 -3.64 12.42 -1.36
N TYR A 47 -2.92 13.28 -0.64
CA TYR A 47 -2.19 12.88 0.58
C TYR A 47 -3.11 12.24 1.63
N LYS A 48 -4.36 12.71 1.71
CA LYS A 48 -5.39 12.15 2.59
C LYS A 48 -5.67 10.69 2.23
N VAL A 49 -5.87 10.40 0.95
CA VAL A 49 -6.11 9.03 0.44
C VAL A 49 -4.94 8.11 0.77
N VAL A 50 -3.69 8.56 0.63
CA VAL A 50 -2.52 7.75 1.01
C VAL A 50 -2.55 7.38 2.50
N LYS A 51 -2.88 8.35 3.35
CA LYS A 51 -2.98 8.15 4.80
C LYS A 51 -4.07 7.14 5.17
N GLU A 52 -5.26 7.30 4.58
CA GLU A 52 -6.41 6.41 4.79
C GLU A 52 -6.10 4.99 4.29
N THR A 53 -5.53 4.88 3.10
CA THR A 53 -5.16 3.60 2.49
C THR A 53 -4.18 2.80 3.36
N ILE A 54 -3.16 3.47 3.92
CA ILE A 54 -2.19 2.83 4.82
C ILE A 54 -2.86 2.43 6.14
N ALA A 55 -3.76 3.25 6.67
CA ALA A 55 -4.48 2.95 7.91
C ALA A 55 -5.45 1.77 7.73
N GLU A 56 -6.20 1.73 6.64
CA GLU A 56 -7.08 0.60 6.30
C GLU A 56 -6.29 -0.68 6.07
N ALA A 57 -5.18 -0.61 5.34
CA ALA A 57 -4.30 -1.76 5.14
C ALA A 57 -3.76 -2.28 6.47
N ARG A 58 -3.35 -1.38 7.38
CA ARG A 58 -2.90 -1.76 8.72
C ARG A 58 -4.01 -2.41 9.53
N ASN A 59 -5.22 -1.86 9.54
CA ASN A 59 -6.34 -2.40 10.31
C ASN A 59 -6.70 -3.83 9.88
N LYS A 60 -6.52 -4.19 8.60
CA LYS A 60 -6.74 -5.56 8.12
C LYS A 60 -5.78 -6.58 8.72
N PHE A 61 -4.55 -6.17 9.06
CA PHE A 61 -3.54 -7.02 9.69
C PHE A 61 -3.37 -6.76 11.19
N ASP A 62 -4.18 -5.87 11.79
CA ASP A 62 -4.10 -5.59 13.21
C ASP A 62 -4.90 -6.64 13.99
N PRO A 63 -4.26 -7.47 14.82
CA PRO A 63 -4.94 -8.52 15.57
C PRO A 63 -5.93 -7.98 16.60
N ALA A 64 -5.85 -6.69 16.97
CA ALA A 64 -6.83 -6.05 17.83
C ALA A 64 -8.16 -5.75 17.10
N SER A 65 -8.23 -5.90 15.77
CA SER A 65 -9.48 -5.80 15.02
C SER A 65 -10.37 -7.04 15.14
N LEU A 66 -9.86 -8.13 15.75
CA LEU A 66 -10.56 -9.41 15.94
C LEU A 66 -11.19 -9.56 17.35
N THR A 67 -11.03 -8.56 18.23
CA THR A 67 -11.58 -8.52 19.60
C THR A 67 -12.64 -7.42 19.70
#